data_AF-A0A967D039-F1
#
_entry.id   AF-A0A967D039-F1
#
_cell.length_a   1.000
_cell.length_b   1.000
_cell.length_c   1.000
_cell.angle_alpha   90.00
_cell.angle_beta   90.00
_cell.angle_gamma   90.00
#
_symmetry.space_group_name_H-M   'P 1'
#
loop_
_entity.id
_entity.type
_entity.pdbx_description
1 polymer ?
#
loop_
_entity_poly.entity_id
_entity_poly.type
_entity_poly.pdbx_seq_one_letter_code
_entity_poly.pdbx_strand_id
1 'polypeptide(L)'
;MECPTTEPDPLPFRPSDSPWFWGLLFSLMTVIGLGLISPKFDVRQRQIEGRFLGRQQAAIERWRRQAGLPEVDLAAEAVDRSVAAPNRIVPLWTLGTAATVAAVGCGIMLRREWRKANQ
;
A
#
# COMPACT_ATOMS: atom_id res chain seq x y z
N MET A 1 -55.50 -27.67 22.95
CA MET A 1 -54.10 -27.86 23.39
C MET A 1 -53.24 -27.08 22.43
N GLU A 2 -53.32 -25.76 22.49
CA GLU A 2 -52.50 -24.88 21.67
C GLU A 2 -51.07 -24.85 22.24
N CYS A 3 -50.11 -25.18 21.39
CA CYS A 3 -48.69 -25.03 21.68
C CYS A 3 -48.36 -23.53 21.62
N PRO A 4 -47.80 -22.92 22.67
CA PRO A 4 -47.40 -21.52 22.61
C PRO A 4 -46.30 -21.37 21.56
N THR A 5 -46.60 -20.64 20.49
CA THR A 5 -45.59 -20.15 19.55
C THR A 5 -44.77 -19.09 20.28
N THR A 6 -43.70 -19.50 20.95
CA THR A 6 -42.62 -18.59 21.33
C THR A 6 -41.99 -18.09 20.03
N GLU A 7 -42.40 -16.91 19.56
CA GLU A 7 -41.62 -16.20 18.55
C GLU A 7 -40.22 -15.96 19.13
N PRO A 8 -39.15 -16.33 18.41
CA PRO A 8 -37.81 -16.02 18.86
C PRO A 8 -37.64 -14.50 18.86
N ASP A 9 -37.22 -13.95 20.01
CA ASP A 9 -36.82 -12.54 20.11
C ASP A 9 -35.81 -12.20 18.99
N PRO A 10 -35.94 -11.04 18.33
CA PRO A 10 -35.01 -10.63 17.30
C PRO A 10 -33.60 -10.56 17.90
N LEU A 11 -32.68 -11.35 17.33
CA LEU A 11 -31.30 -11.40 17.80
C LEU A 11 -30.68 -10.00 17.76
N PRO A 12 -29.96 -9.58 18.83
CA PRO A 12 -29.32 -8.28 18.86
C PRO A 12 -28.25 -8.19 17.77
N PHE A 13 -28.15 -7.04 17.11
CA PHE A 13 -27.14 -6.80 16.06
C PHE A 13 -25.73 -7.00 16.63
N ARG A 14 -24.99 -7.95 16.04
CA ARG A 14 -23.58 -8.18 16.35
C ARG A 14 -22.72 -7.63 15.22
N PRO A 15 -21.75 -6.73 15.49
CA PRO A 15 -20.88 -6.20 14.45
C PRO A 15 -20.12 -7.29 13.68
N SER A 16 -19.81 -8.42 14.32
CA SER A 16 -19.15 -9.59 13.71
C SER A 16 -19.93 -10.24 12.57
N ASP A 17 -21.24 -10.03 12.52
CA ASP A 17 -22.13 -10.64 11.53
C ASP A 17 -22.24 -9.76 10.27
N SER A 18 -21.73 -8.52 10.32
CA SER A 18 -21.69 -7.60 9.19
C SER A 18 -20.44 -7.84 8.33
N PRO A 19 -20.58 -8.03 7.00
CA PRO A 19 -19.42 -8.15 6.11
C PRO A 19 -18.55 -6.88 6.09
N TRP A 20 -19.13 -5.71 6.39
CA TRP A 20 -18.41 -4.44 6.43
C TRP A 20 -17.49 -4.32 7.64
N PHE A 21 -17.81 -4.98 8.76
CA PHE A 21 -16.91 -5.05 9.91
C PHE A 21 -15.61 -5.77 9.54
N TRP A 22 -15.71 -6.91 8.87
CA TRP A 22 -14.54 -7.65 8.39
C TRP A 22 -13.75 -6.85 7.35
N GLY A 23 -14.43 -6.21 6.40
CA GLY A 23 -13.79 -5.32 5.43
C GLY A 23 -13.00 -4.18 6.08
N LEU A 24 -13.56 -3.55 7.12
CA LEU A 24 -12.89 -2.52 7.91
C LEU A 24 -11.68 -3.07 8.67
N LEU A 25 -11.85 -4.20 9.36
CA LEU A 25 -10.78 -4.85 10.13
C LEU A 25 -9.58 -5.20 9.26
N PHE A 26 -9.80 -5.87 8.12
CA PHE A 26 -8.72 -6.25 7.21
C PHE A 26 -8.07 -5.05 6.53
N SER A 27 -8.85 -4.03 6.19
CA SER A 27 -8.30 -2.79 5.63
C SER A 27 -7.42 -2.06 6.65
N LEU A 28 -7.85 -1.95 7.90
CA LEU A 28 -7.05 -1.38 8.99
C LEU A 28 -5.77 -2.17 9.24
N MET A 29 -5.86 -3.51 9.31
CA MET A 29 -4.67 -4.36 9.44
C MET A 29 -3.70 -4.17 8.28
N THR A 30 -4.20 -3.98 7.06
CA THR A 30 -3.38 -3.73 5.88
C THR A 30 -2.67 -2.38 5.99
N VAL A 31 -3.36 -1.31 6.40
CA VAL A 31 -2.74 0.01 6.60
C VAL A 31 -1.65 -0.04 7.67
N ILE A 32 -1.92 -0.71 8.79
CA ILE A 32 -0.95 -0.89 9.88
C ILE A 32 0.25 -1.72 9.39
N GLY A 33 -0.01 -2.85 8.72
CA GLY A 33 1.01 -3.72 8.16
C GLY A 33 1.90 -2.99 7.16
N LEU A 34 1.32 -2.19 6.26
CA LEU A 34 2.06 -1.35 5.33
C LEU A 34 2.96 -0.36 6.05
N GLY A 35 2.45 0.31 7.09
CA GLY A 35 3.20 1.27 7.88
C GLY A 35 4.42 0.65 8.57
N LEU A 36 4.24 -0.51 9.20
CA LEU A 36 5.31 -1.24 9.89
C LEU A 36 6.40 -1.75 8.93
N ILE A 37 6.00 -2.13 7.73
CA ILE A 37 6.87 -2.81 6.77
C ILE A 37 7.55 -1.81 5.80
N SER A 38 6.98 -0.61 5.64
CA SER A 38 7.51 0.46 4.78
C SER A 38 9.03 0.73 4.92
N PRO A 39 9.59 0.97 6.13
CA PRO A 39 11.01 1.33 6.24
C PRO A 39 11.94 0.21 5.78
N LYS A 40 11.53 -1.05 5.94
CA LYS A 40 12.32 -2.21 5.51
C LYS A 40 12.37 -2.33 3.98
N PHE A 41 11.25 -2.04 3.31
CA PHE A 41 11.20 -2.05 1.85
C PHE A 41 11.97 -0.88 1.24
N ASP A 42 11.96 0.28 1.89
CA ASP A 42 12.75 1.44 1.47
C ASP A 42 14.24 1.12 1.37
N VAL A 43 14.80 0.48 2.40
CA VAL A 43 16.23 0.11 2.41
C VAL A 43 16.55 -0.88 1.29
N ARG A 44 15.70 -1.88 1.06
CA ARG A 44 15.92 -2.90 0.04
C ARG A 44 15.77 -2.34 -1.39
N GLN A 45 14.77 -1.51 -1.64
CA GLN A 45 14.58 -0.88 -2.94
C GLN A 45 15.77 0.01 -3.30
N ARG A 46 16.26 0.83 -2.37
CA ARG A 46 17.44 1.69 -2.61
C ARG A 46 18.68 0.91 -3.04
N GLN A 47 18.90 -0.28 -2.46
CA GLN A 47 20.03 -1.14 -2.85
C GLN A 47 19.88 -1.72 -4.27
N ILE A 48 18.66 -2.11 -4.65
CA ILE A 48 18.37 -2.67 -5.97
C ILE A 48 18.48 -1.58 -7.04
N GLU A 49 17.89 -0.42 -6.79
CA GLU A 49 17.92 0.74 -7.68
C GLU A 49 19.34 1.25 -7.89
N GLY A 50 20.15 1.33 -6.82
CA GLY A 50 21.56 1.70 -6.94
C GLY A 50 22.36 0.78 -7.87
N ARG A 51 22.11 -0.54 -7.83
CA ARG A 51 22.75 -1.52 -8.74
C ARG A 51 22.22 -1.44 -10.17
N PHE A 52 20.95 -1.07 -10.35
CA PHE A 52 20.36 -0.89 -11.66
C PHE A 52 20.92 0.36 -12.35
N LEU A 53 20.92 1.50 -11.64
CA LEU A 53 21.48 2.76 -12.13
C LEU A 53 22.96 2.63 -12.51
N GLY A 54 23.77 1.95 -11.67
CA GLY A 54 25.18 1.72 -11.99
C GLY A 54 25.38 0.90 -13.29
N ARG A 55 24.53 -0.09 -13.54
CA ARG A 55 24.56 -0.87 -14.80
C ARG A 55 24.11 -0.04 -16.00
N GLN A 56 23.10 0.81 -15.82
CA GLN A 56 22.60 1.70 -16.88
C GLN A 56 23.65 2.75 -17.25
N GLN A 57 24.29 3.39 -16.28
CA GLN A 57 25.39 4.32 -16.50
C GLN A 57 26.58 3.65 -17.21
N ALA A 58 26.98 2.46 -16.78
CA ALA A 58 28.05 1.71 -17.45
C ALA A 58 27.69 1.28 -18.89
N ALA A 59 26.41 1.06 -19.20
CA ALA A 59 25.96 0.79 -20.56
C ALA A 59 25.99 2.06 -21.44
N ILE A 60 25.51 3.19 -20.91
CA ILE A 60 25.55 4.50 -21.57
C ILE A 60 27.01 4.90 -21.87
N GLU A 61 27.91 4.73 -20.90
CA GLU A 61 29.31 5.11 -21.09
C GLU A 61 30.03 4.24 -22.13
N ARG A 62 29.72 2.94 -22.18
CA ARG A 62 30.23 2.06 -23.25
C ARG A 62 29.75 2.51 -24.63
N TRP A 63 28.48 2.90 -24.76
CA TRP A 63 27.95 3.44 -26.01
C TRP A 63 28.61 4.78 -26.38
N ARG A 64 28.82 5.66 -25.39
CA ARG A 64 29.47 6.96 -25.57
C ARG A 64 30.90 6.82 -26.09
N ARG A 65 31.68 5.90 -25.52
CA ARG A 65 33.03 5.55 -26.00
C ARG A 65 33.02 5.02 -27.42
N GLN A 66 32.06 4.16 -27.77
CA GLN A 66 31.91 3.67 -29.15
C GLN A 66 31.56 4.79 -30.14
N ALA A 67 30.80 5.79 -29.69
CA ALA A 67 30.44 6.97 -30.49
C ALA A 67 31.58 8.00 -30.60
N GLY A 68 32.76 7.75 -30.01
CA GLY A 68 33.89 8.68 -30.02
C GLY A 68 33.67 9.96 -29.24
N LEU A 69 32.66 9.99 -28.37
CA LEU A 69 32.35 11.12 -27.51
C LEU A 69 33.35 11.18 -26.32
N PRO A 70 33.67 12.38 -25.81
CA PRO A 70 34.58 12.54 -24.69
C PRO A 70 34.03 11.82 -23.45
N GLU A 71 34.92 11.13 -22.74
CA GLU A 71 34.63 10.42 -21.49
C GLU A 71 34.17 11.42 -20.45
N VAL A 72 33.06 11.11 -19.78
CA VAL A 72 32.57 11.92 -18.67
C VAL A 72 33.04 11.31 -17.36
N ASP A 73 33.60 12.16 -16.51
CA ASP A 73 33.99 11.77 -15.16
C ASP A 73 32.75 11.59 -14.28
N LEU A 74 32.24 10.35 -14.28
CA LEU A 74 31.07 9.93 -13.50
C LEU A 74 31.25 10.12 -11.99
N ALA A 75 32.48 10.25 -11.49
CA ALA A 75 32.76 10.51 -10.08
C ALA A 75 32.59 11.99 -9.73
N ALA A 76 32.94 12.90 -10.65
CA ALA A 76 32.72 14.34 -10.50
C ALA A 76 31.26 14.76 -10.75
N GLU A 77 30.56 14.06 -11.63
CA GLU A 77 29.13 14.27 -11.94
C GLU A 77 28.17 13.44 -11.05
N ALA A 78 28.69 12.75 -10.02
CA ALA A 78 27.90 11.92 -9.13
C ALA A 78 26.85 12.76 -8.38
N VAL A 79 25.64 12.82 -8.94
CA VAL A 79 24.47 13.42 -8.29
C VAL A 79 24.17 12.66 -7.01
N ASP A 80 23.89 13.41 -5.93
CA ASP A 80 23.59 12.83 -4.63
C ASP A 80 22.47 11.78 -4.76
N ARG A 81 22.67 10.62 -4.12
CA ARG A 81 21.82 9.43 -4.25
C ARG A 81 20.38 9.70 -3.81
N SER A 82 20.21 10.72 -2.98
CA SER A 82 18.93 11.26 -2.49
C SER A 82 18.12 11.97 -3.59
N VAL A 83 18.79 12.52 -4.60
CA VAL A 83 18.20 13.31 -5.71
C VAL A 83 17.98 12.45 -6.95
N ALA A 84 18.84 11.46 -7.19
CA ALA A 84 18.80 10.60 -8.39
C ALA A 84 17.85 9.40 -8.31
N ALA A 85 17.22 9.14 -7.16
CA ALA A 85 16.32 7.99 -6.99
C ALA A 85 15.07 8.14 -7.88
N PRO A 86 14.88 7.31 -8.92
CA PRO A 86 13.72 7.39 -9.80
C PRO A 86 12.45 7.02 -9.03
N ASN A 87 11.31 7.59 -9.46
CA ASN A 87 10.00 7.29 -8.90
C ASN A 87 9.73 5.77 -8.84
N ARG A 88 9.41 5.30 -7.64
CA ARG A 88 9.12 3.92 -7.22
C ARG A 88 8.20 3.18 -8.22
N ILE A 89 8.65 2.04 -8.77
CA ILE A 89 7.92 1.24 -9.80
C ILE A 89 6.53 0.76 -9.35
N VAL A 90 6.37 0.45 -8.06
CA VAL A 90 5.04 0.30 -7.43
C VAL A 90 5.06 1.11 -6.14
N PRO A 91 4.44 2.29 -6.14
CA PRO A 91 4.47 3.11 -4.96
C PRO A 91 3.66 2.46 -3.83
N LEU A 92 4.25 2.24 -2.65
CA LEU A 92 3.47 1.79 -1.48
C LEU A 92 2.27 2.71 -1.17
N TRP A 93 2.28 3.95 -1.69
CA TRP A 93 1.13 4.85 -1.58
C TRP A 93 -0.11 4.33 -2.31
N THR A 94 -0.03 3.58 -3.42
CA THR A 94 -1.23 3.08 -4.12
C THR A 94 -1.95 2.01 -3.31
N LEU A 95 -1.19 1.11 -2.68
CA LEU A 95 -1.72 0.12 -1.74
C LEU A 95 -2.27 0.82 -0.49
N GLY A 96 -1.55 1.83 0.01
CA GLY A 96 -1.99 2.63 1.16
C GLY A 96 -3.29 3.39 0.89
N THR A 97 -3.43 4.06 -0.25
CA THR A 97 -4.64 4.81 -0.62
C THR A 97 -5.81 3.86 -0.87
N ALA A 98 -5.60 2.75 -1.58
CA ALA A 98 -6.64 1.75 -1.79
C ALA A 98 -7.16 1.18 -0.46
N ALA A 99 -6.27 0.79 0.46
CA ALA A 99 -6.66 0.28 1.78
C ALA A 99 -7.36 1.35 2.63
N THR A 100 -6.93 2.61 2.54
CA THR A 100 -7.58 3.72 3.25
C THR A 100 -8.99 3.98 2.73
N VAL A 101 -9.18 4.01 1.41
CA VAL A 101 -10.51 4.18 0.79
C VAL A 101 -11.42 3.01 1.16
N ALA A 102 -10.92 1.79 1.12
CA ALA A 102 -11.66 0.60 1.55
C ALA A 102 -12.08 0.68 3.02
N ALA A 103 -11.18 1.10 3.92
CA ALA A 103 -11.48 1.28 5.35
C ALA A 103 -12.58 2.33 5.56
N VAL A 104 -12.49 3.48 4.87
CA VAL A 104 -13.50 4.54 4.95
C VAL A 104 -14.85 4.05 4.42
N GLY A 105 -14.87 3.39 3.26
CA GLY A 105 -16.09 2.83 2.66
C GLY A 105 -16.78 1.80 3.57
N CYS A 106 -16.00 0.86 4.11
CA CYS A 106 -16.50 -0.16 5.04
C CYS A 106 -17.01 0.48 6.33
N GLY A 107 -16.30 1.48 6.88
CA GLY A 107 -16.73 2.18 8.09
C GLY A 107 -18.03 2.97 7.89
N ILE A 108 -18.20 3.61 6.73
CA ILE A 108 -19.46 4.29 6.38
C ILE A 108 -20.62 3.28 6.29
N MET A 109 -20.42 2.15 5.62
CA MET A 109 -21.47 1.13 5.48
C MET A 109 -21.82 0.48 6.82
N LEU A 110 -20.83 0.12 7.62
CA LEU A 110 -21.05 -0.42 8.96
C LEU A 110 -21.82 0.57 9.84
N ARG A 111 -21.47 1.86 9.78
CA ARG A 111 -22.20 2.92 10.50
C ARG A 111 -23.63 3.12 9.99
N ARG A 112 -23.91 2.83 8.72
CA ARG A 112 -25.28 2.87 8.17
C ARG A 112 -26.10 1.69 8.67
N GLU A 113 -25.54 0.48 8.64
CA GLU A 113 -26.23 -0.72 9.14
C GLU A 113 -26.52 -0.61 10.63
N TRP A 114 -25.54 -0.18 11.42
CA TRP A 114 -25.73 -0.03 12.86
C TRP A 114 -26.80 1.00 13.22
N ARG A 115 -26.89 2.10 12.45
CA ARG A 115 -27.98 3.07 12.63
C ARG A 115 -29.35 2.50 12.29
N LYS A 116 -29.46 1.65 11.27
CA LYS A 116 -30.72 0.97 10.91
C LYS A 116 -31.13 -0.07 11.94
N ALA A 117 -30.16 -0.75 12.56
CA ALA A 117 -30.44 -1.76 13.58
C ALA A 117 -30.88 -1.15 14.92
N ASN A 118 -30.51 0.10 15.19
CA ASN A 118 -30.83 0.83 16.41
C ASN A 118 -32.07 1.74 16.26
N GLN A 119 -32.74 1.73 15.12
CA GLN A 119 -33.91 2.56 14.81
C GLN A 119 -35.15 1.69 14.67
#